data_AF-A0A133MML3-F1
#
_entry.id   AF-A0A133MML3-F1
#
_cell.length_a   1.000
_cell.length_b   1.000
_cell.length_c   1.000
_cell.angle_alpha   90.00
_cell.angle_beta   90.00
_cell.angle_gamma   90.00
#
_symmetry.space_group_name_H-M   'P 1'
#
loop_
_entity.id
_entity.type
_entity.pdbx_description
1 polymer ?
#
loop_
_entity_poly.entity_id
_entity_poly.type
_entity_poly.pdbx_seq_one_letter_code
_entity_poly.pdbx_strand_id
1 'polypeptide(L)' 'KPGGKLTLTTFIEKLYEHFGIIIGRNEYKKAMEDLIVEPISDFSCLDENEKALSEMLKRCNFLRDLSDATSIVENPYLN' A
#
# COMPACT_ATOMS: atom_id res chain seq x y z
N LYS A 1 -12.55 -13.58 -0.78
CA LYS A 1 -13.03 -14.41 0.35
C LYS A 1 -12.42 -13.88 1.63
N PRO A 2 -13.14 -13.85 2.77
CA PRO A 2 -12.53 -13.61 4.08
C PRO A 2 -11.36 -14.59 4.26
N GLY A 3 -10.23 -14.11 4.79
CA GLY A 3 -9.00 -14.91 4.96
C GLY A 3 -8.04 -14.86 3.76
N GLY A 4 -8.31 -13.98 2.79
CA GLY A 4 -7.39 -13.76 1.67
C GLY A 4 -6.08 -13.12 2.15
N LYS A 5 -4.96 -13.69 1.70
CA LYS A 5 -3.63 -13.11 1.81
C LYS A 5 -3.34 -12.36 0.52
N LEU A 6 -2.74 -11.18 0.64
CA LEU A 6 -2.33 -10.39 -0.52
C LEU A 6 -1.01 -9.70 -0.22
N THR A 7 -0.23 -9.40 -1.25
CA THR A 7 1.04 -8.67 -1.06
C THR A 7 0.76 -7.24 -0.59
N LEU A 8 1.72 -6.63 0.11
CA LEU A 8 1.62 -5.21 0.48
C LEU A 8 1.33 -4.33 -0.74
N THR A 9 2.00 -4.58 -1.86
CA THR A 9 1.77 -3.85 -3.12
C THR A 9 0.31 -3.94 -3.56
N THR A 10 -0.26 -5.16 -3.63
CA THR A 10 -1.66 -5.34 -4.02
C THR A 10 -2.63 -4.73 -3.01
N PHE A 11 -2.26 -4.67 -1.71
CA PHE A 11 -3.06 -3.99 -0.71
C PHE A 11 -3.15 -2.49 -1.01
N ILE A 12 -2.01 -1.87 -1.29
CA ILE A 12 -1.92 -0.44 -1.58
C ILE A 12 -2.67 -0.13 -2.88
N GLU A 13 -2.53 -0.94 -3.92
CA GLU A 13 -3.29 -0.79 -5.16
C GLU A 13 -4.80 -0.80 -4.91
N LYS A 14 -5.27 -1.70 -4.03
CA LYS A 14 -6.68 -1.77 -3.64
C LYS A 14 -7.16 -0.55 -2.86
N LEU A 15 -6.31 0.08 -2.06
CA LEU A 15 -6.65 1.32 -1.38
C LEU A 15 -6.91 2.45 -2.40
N TYR A 16 -6.10 2.49 -3.46
CA TYR A 16 -6.33 3.43 -4.56
C TYR A 16 -7.60 3.10 -5.33
N GLU A 17 -7.75 1.85 -5.79
CA GLU A 17 -8.92 1.43 -6.60
C GLU A 17 -10.26 1.64 -5.89
N HIS A 18 -10.32 1.41 -4.58
CA HIS A 18 -11.58 1.47 -3.83
C HIS A 18 -11.84 2.80 -3.13
N PHE A 19 -10.79 3.49 -2.69
CA PHE A 19 -10.92 4.69 -1.85
C PHE A 19 -10.20 5.92 -2.43
N GLY A 20 -9.47 5.79 -3.55
CA GLY A 20 -8.70 6.88 -4.14
C GLY A 20 -7.49 7.31 -3.32
N ILE A 21 -7.04 6.48 -2.36
CA ILE A 21 -5.92 6.82 -1.48
C ILE A 21 -4.60 6.58 -2.23
N ILE A 22 -3.83 7.64 -2.44
CA ILE A 22 -2.49 7.58 -3.03
C ILE A 22 -1.47 7.45 -1.90
N ILE A 23 -0.81 6.30 -1.83
CA ILE A 23 0.25 6.04 -0.85
C ILE A 23 1.60 6.02 -1.55
N GLY A 24 1.70 5.29 -2.65
CA GLY A 24 2.95 5.00 -3.31
C GLY A 24 3.07 5.57 -4.72
N ARG A 25 4.23 5.31 -5.32
CA ARG A 25 4.57 5.79 -6.67
C ARG A 25 3.69 5.17 -7.74
N ASN A 26 3.27 3.93 -7.56
CA ASN A 26 2.41 3.22 -8.52
C ASN A 26 1.02 3.85 -8.59
N GLU A 27 0.43 4.18 -7.45
CA GLU A 27 -0.88 4.81 -7.36
C GLU A 27 -0.81 6.26 -7.86
N TYR A 28 0.26 6.97 -7.50
CA TYR A 28 0.50 8.32 -8.01
C TYR A 28 0.63 8.34 -9.54
N LYS A 29 1.34 7.37 -10.13
CA LYS A 29 1.44 7.26 -11.59
C LYS A 29 0.08 7.03 -12.25
N LYS A 30 -0.77 6.16 -11.68
CA LYS A 30 -2.15 5.96 -12.16
C LYS A 30 -2.95 7.26 -12.05
N ALA A 31 -2.87 7.96 -10.92
CA ALA A 31 -3.55 9.23 -10.71
C ALA A 31 -3.09 10.34 -11.68
N MET A 32 -1.82 10.33 -12.07
CA MET A 32 -1.28 11.22 -13.11
C MET A 32 -1.83 10.89 -14.50
N GLU A 33 -1.91 9.60 -14.86
CA GLU A 33 -2.51 9.14 -16.11
C GLU A 33 -4.00 9.51 -16.20
N ASP A 34 -4.70 9.48 -15.06
CA ASP A 34 -6.11 9.85 -14.92
C ASP A 34 -6.33 11.38 -14.77
N LEU A 35 -5.26 12.19 -14.80
CA LEU A 35 -5.29 13.66 -14.61
C LEU A 35 -5.94 14.12 -13.28
N ILE A 36 -5.83 13.30 -12.23
CA ILE A 36 -6.38 13.58 -10.89
C ILE A 36 -5.43 14.45 -10.06
N VAL A 37 -4.12 14.32 -10.29
CA VAL A 37 -3.07 15.03 -9.53
C VAL A 37 -2.12 15.76 -10.47
N GLU A 38 -1.45 16.80 -9.93
CA GLU A 38 -0.41 17.54 -10.63
C GLU A 38 0.97 16.88 -10.45
N PRO A 39 1.87 17.03 -11.45
CA PRO A 39 3.23 16.51 -11.37
C PRO A 39 4.02 17.16 -10.23
N ILE A 40 4.59 16.33 -9.37
CA ILE A 40 5.51 16.74 -8.30
C ILE A 40 6.96 16.47 -8.70
N SER A 41 7.88 17.31 -8.25
CA SER A 41 9.32 17.16 -8.52
C SER A 41 10.03 16.24 -7.53
N ASP A 42 9.41 15.96 -6.38
CA ASP A 42 9.98 15.14 -5.32
C ASP A 42 8.98 14.04 -4.91
N PHE A 43 9.45 12.79 -4.92
CA PHE A 43 8.68 11.60 -4.60
C PHE A 43 8.97 11.06 -3.20
N SER A 44 9.85 11.72 -2.43
CA SER A 44 10.24 11.31 -1.07
C SER A 44 9.02 11.09 -0.16
N CYS A 45 8.00 11.94 -0.27
CA CYS A 45 6.76 11.81 0.51
C CYS A 45 6.00 10.51 0.24
N LEU A 46 6.05 9.97 -0.99
CA LEU A 46 5.41 8.70 -1.32
C LEU A 46 6.17 7.52 -0.70
N ASP A 47 7.50 7.59 -0.71
CA ASP A 47 8.34 6.57 -0.07
C ASP A 47 8.14 6.56 1.46
N GLU A 48 8.04 7.76 2.06
CA GLU A 48 7.72 7.93 3.48
C GLU A 48 6.33 7.40 3.83
N ASN A 49 5.33 7.66 2.99
CA ASN A 49 3.97 7.15 3.16
C ASN A 49 3.91 5.61 3.09
N GLU A 50 4.53 5.00 2.08
CA GLU A 50 4.61 3.54 1.95
C GLU A 50 5.28 2.92 3.19
N LYS A 51 6.38 3.52 3.65
CA LYS A 51 7.08 3.07 4.86
C LYS A 51 6.21 3.19 6.11
N ALA A 52 5.57 4.34 6.32
CA ALA A 52 4.72 4.59 7.48
C ALA A 52 3.52 3.62 7.51
N LEU A 53 2.89 3.37 6.35
CA LEU A 53 1.80 2.40 6.23
C LEU A 53 2.28 0.98 6.55
N SER A 54 3.42 0.56 6.00
CA SER A 54 4.02 -0.75 6.27
C SER A 54 4.30 -0.94 7.76
N GLU A 55 4.92 0.05 8.41
CA GLU A 55 5.20 0.00 9.85
C GLU A 55 3.91 -0.05 10.69
N MET A 56 2.88 0.71 10.32
CA MET A 56 1.58 0.65 10.98
C MET A 56 0.95 -0.74 10.86
N LEU A 57 0.93 -1.32 9.66
CA LEU A 57 0.37 -2.66 9.44
C LEU A 57 1.15 -3.75 10.21
N LYS A 58 2.49 -3.63 10.30
CA LYS A 58 3.30 -4.53 11.15
C LYS A 58 2.93 -4.39 12.63
N ARG A 59 2.83 -3.16 13.15
CA ARG A 59 2.45 -2.89 14.55
C ARG A 59 1.07 -3.45 14.90
N CYS A 60 0.16 -3.46 13.95
CA CYS A 60 -1.19 -3.99 14.12
C CYS A 60 -1.31 -5.49 13.80
N ASN A 61 -0.19 -6.21 13.59
CA ASN A 61 -0.17 -7.64 13.22
C ASN A 61 -0.87 -7.98 11.89
N PHE A 62 -1.11 -6.99 11.02
CA PHE A 62 -1.67 -7.22 9.69
C PHE A 62 -0.59 -7.57 8.66
N LEU A 63 0.66 -7.16 8.85
CA LEU A 63 1.74 -7.38 7.89
C LEU A 63 2.75 -8.40 8.40
N ARG A 64 3.06 -9.39 7.56
CA ARG A 64 4.09 -10.40 7.79
C ARG A 64 5.11 -10.39 6.66
N ASP A 65 6.38 -10.31 7.01
CA ASP A 65 7.48 -10.42 6.04
C ASP A 65 7.68 -11.90 5.65
N LEU A 66 7.74 -12.17 4.34
CA LEU A 66 8.13 -13.47 3.78
C LEU A 66 9.60 -13.50 3.36
N SER A 67 10.13 -12.36 2.94
CA SER A 67 11.53 -12.12 2.56
C SER A 67 11.85 -10.62 2.65
N ASP A 68 13.09 -10.23 2.37
CA ASP A 68 13.53 -8.82 2.35
C ASP A 68 12.73 -7.93 1.39
N ALA A 69 12.15 -8.51 0.34
CA ALA A 69 11.46 -7.79 -0.73
C ALA A 69 9.96 -8.12 -0.81
N THR A 70 9.43 -8.96 0.07
CA THR A 70 8.04 -9.42 -0.03
C THR A 70 7.40 -9.53 1.34
N SER A 71 6.33 -8.76 1.52
CA SER A 71 5.47 -8.80 2.70
C SER A 71 4.03 -9.08 2.29
N ILE A 72 3.31 -9.82 3.14
CA ILE A 72 1.91 -10.17 2.96
C ILE A 72 1.07 -9.48 4.02
N VAL A 73 -0.05 -8.90 3.57
CA VAL A 73 -1.13 -8.42 4.41
C VAL A 73 -2.14 -9.56 4.64
N GLU A 74 -2.40 -9.88 5.91
CA GLU A 74 -3.39 -10.85 6.35
C GLU A 74 -4.17 -10.33 7.56
N ASN A 75 -5.45 -10.68 7.68
CA ASN A 75 -6.25 -10.30 8.85
C ASN A 75 -6.01 -11.29 10.01
N PRO A 76 -5.41 -10.87 11.14
CA PRO A 76 -5.05 -11.78 12.22
C PRO A 76 -6.25 -12.25 13.07
N TYR A 77 -7.44 -11.65 12.89
CA TYR A 77 -8.63 -11.92 13.70
C TYR A 77 -9.60 -12.94 13.08
N LEU A 78 -9.19 -13.63 12.03
CA LEU A 78 -10.02 -14.63 11.34
C LEU A 78 -9.82 -16.07 11.87
N ASN A 79 -9.19 -16.21 13.04
CA ASN A 79 -9.06 -17.49 13.76
C ASN A 79 -10.03 -17.56 14.93
#